data_AF-A0A2E7QK90-F1
#
_entry.id   AF-A0A2E7QK90-F1
#
_cell.length_a   1.000
_cell.length_b   1.000
_cell.length_c   1.000
_cell.angle_alpha   90.00
_cell.angle_beta   90.00
_cell.angle_gamma   90.00
#
_symmetry.space_group_name_H-M   'P 1'
#
loop_
_entity.id
_entity.type
_entity.pdbx_description
1 polymer ?
#
loop_
_entity_poly.entity_id
_entity_poly.type
_entity_poly.pdbx_seq_one_letter_code
_entity_poly.pdbx_strand_id
1 'polypeptide(L)'
;MRPRNFGVRVHDQQKATEGFTLYSPLWGQQANLMNMNGEIVHQWELPGYPGGYARLLPNGNLFYAASTDDGPPFKGGAKGGLIREVDWNNNVVMEYRDDWQHHDVRKLPNDNILYAGWEMMPEETAGKVKGGVPGTELPEGIVSDFVKEVTPQGQVVWEWHAHSDMDVEKYEMHPLCPRRVFAWCNTTFPLDNGDVLISLRQINLVAIIDRETKKFKWERHDDNWGHQHDCQMLPNGNIMLFANGMNTLAPHPCSFITEFDPDTNETIWEYRDDPSTYFYSHHISGAERLPSGNTLICEGSFGRLFEVTPEKEIVWEFINPEFADTFFGETANWIFRAFRYTPDSSEIGGRV
;
A
#
# COMPACT_ATOMS: atom_id res chain seq x y z
N MET A 1 11.43 9.49 -16.94
CA MET A 1 12.27 8.96 -18.04
C MET A 1 12.18 7.45 -18.04
N ARG A 2 12.00 6.73 -19.16
CA ARG A 2 11.96 5.25 -19.09
C ARG A 2 13.34 4.68 -18.73
N PRO A 3 13.48 3.79 -17.72
CA PRO A 3 14.76 3.17 -17.41
C PRO A 3 15.24 2.31 -18.59
N ARG A 4 16.55 2.32 -18.84
CA ARG A 4 17.21 1.51 -19.87
C ARG A 4 18.19 0.49 -19.31
N ASN A 5 18.59 0.68 -18.05
CA ASN A 5 19.45 -0.22 -17.30
C ASN A 5 18.63 -0.74 -16.11
N PHE A 6 18.66 -2.05 -15.90
CA PHE A 6 17.86 -2.76 -14.91
C PHE A 6 18.76 -3.54 -13.95
N GLY A 7 18.19 -4.08 -12.88
CA GLY A 7 18.93 -4.73 -11.81
C GLY A 7 19.48 -3.74 -10.79
N VAL A 8 20.46 -4.17 -10.01
CA VAL A 8 21.11 -3.33 -9.00
C VAL A 8 22.02 -2.29 -9.67
N ARG A 9 21.82 -1.03 -9.31
CA ARG A 9 22.53 0.13 -9.87
C ARG A 9 23.40 0.85 -8.86
N VAL A 10 23.03 0.76 -7.58
CA VAL A 10 23.77 1.30 -6.44
C VAL A 10 23.78 0.23 -5.36
N HIS A 11 24.93 0.01 -4.73
CA HIS A 11 25.07 -0.86 -3.57
C HIS A 11 26.32 -0.45 -2.77
N ASP A 12 26.13 0.43 -1.79
CA ASP A 12 27.14 0.74 -0.77
C ASP A 12 26.98 -0.23 0.41
N GLN A 13 27.77 -1.31 0.40
CA GLN A 13 27.73 -2.37 1.41
C GLN A 13 28.04 -1.89 2.84
N GLN A 14 28.63 -0.70 3.01
CA GLN A 14 28.93 -0.18 4.34
C GLN A 14 27.75 0.57 4.96
N LYS A 15 26.83 1.06 4.12
CA LYS A 15 25.71 1.91 4.55
C LYS A 15 24.34 1.27 4.32
N ALA A 16 24.21 0.42 3.30
CA ALA A 16 22.96 -0.25 3.00
C ALA A 16 22.63 -1.28 4.09
N THR A 17 21.34 -1.47 4.32
CA THR A 17 20.83 -2.43 5.29
C THR A 17 20.84 -3.82 4.66
N GLU A 18 21.76 -4.67 5.10
CA GLU A 18 21.82 -6.05 4.64
C GLU A 18 20.48 -6.78 4.82
N GLY A 19 20.14 -7.64 3.86
CA GLY A 19 18.92 -8.43 3.92
C GLY A 19 18.39 -8.88 2.56
N PHE A 20 17.11 -9.23 2.58
CA PHE A 20 16.36 -9.72 1.44
C PHE A 20 15.13 -8.84 1.21
N THR A 21 14.93 -8.41 -0.02
CA THR A 21 13.79 -7.57 -0.41
C THR A 21 12.69 -8.43 -1.00
N LEU A 22 11.55 -8.52 -0.33
CA LEU A 22 10.33 -9.09 -0.86
C LEU A 22 9.61 -8.04 -1.71
N TYR A 23 9.23 -8.36 -2.93
CA TYR A 23 8.42 -7.48 -3.77
C TYR A 23 7.53 -8.27 -4.73
N SER A 24 6.47 -7.63 -5.24
CA SER A 24 5.56 -8.25 -6.21
C SER A 24 5.39 -7.36 -7.44
N PRO A 25 5.80 -7.81 -8.65
CA PRO A 25 5.45 -7.13 -9.90
C PRO A 25 3.94 -7.08 -10.07
N LEU A 26 3.36 -5.88 -10.22
CA LEU A 26 1.91 -5.66 -10.12
C LEU A 26 1.08 -6.47 -11.13
N TRP A 27 1.62 -6.71 -12.32
CA TRP A 27 0.95 -7.48 -13.38
C TRP A 27 1.62 -8.84 -13.65
N GLY A 28 2.48 -9.29 -12.73
CA GLY A 28 3.00 -10.65 -12.69
C GLY A 28 2.08 -11.57 -11.88
N GLN A 29 2.43 -12.85 -11.76
CA GLN A 29 1.73 -13.81 -10.90
C GLN A 29 2.70 -14.41 -9.88
N GLN A 30 3.54 -13.54 -9.31
CA GLN A 30 4.62 -13.95 -8.42
C GLN A 30 4.91 -12.92 -7.33
N ALA A 31 5.41 -13.41 -6.20
CA ALA A 31 6.12 -12.62 -5.20
C ALA A 31 7.56 -13.10 -5.13
N ASN A 32 8.51 -12.17 -5.20
CA ASN A 32 9.93 -12.44 -5.34
C ASN A 32 10.67 -12.02 -4.08
N LEU A 33 11.51 -12.90 -3.53
CA LEU A 33 12.49 -12.57 -2.50
C LEU A 33 13.86 -12.43 -3.15
N MET A 34 14.45 -11.24 -3.03
CA MET A 34 15.66 -10.85 -3.74
C MET A 34 16.78 -10.49 -2.77
N ASN A 35 18.00 -10.96 -3.01
CA ASN A 35 19.16 -10.56 -2.22
C ASN A 35 19.69 -9.16 -2.61
N MET A 36 20.69 -8.65 -1.88
CA MET A 36 21.27 -7.32 -2.13
C MET A 36 21.95 -7.16 -3.50
N ASN A 37 22.29 -8.26 -4.18
CA ASN A 37 22.88 -8.26 -5.53
C ASN A 37 21.83 -8.26 -6.65
N GLY A 38 20.54 -8.31 -6.32
CA GLY A 38 19.46 -8.35 -7.29
C GLY A 38 19.11 -9.76 -7.79
N GLU A 39 19.63 -10.80 -7.13
CA GLU A 39 19.34 -12.19 -7.48
C GLU A 39 18.09 -12.64 -6.73
N ILE A 40 17.14 -13.24 -7.45
CA ILE A 40 15.96 -13.86 -6.84
C ILE A 40 16.41 -15.15 -6.15
N VAL A 41 16.34 -15.16 -4.82
CA VAL A 41 16.73 -16.30 -3.99
C VAL A 41 15.55 -17.21 -3.66
N HIS A 42 14.33 -16.68 -3.73
CA HIS A 42 13.11 -17.46 -3.60
C HIS A 42 11.95 -16.76 -4.30
N GLN A 43 10.95 -17.54 -4.73
CA GLN A 43 9.78 -17.02 -5.43
C GLN A 43 8.56 -17.84 -5.03
N TRP A 44 7.43 -17.15 -4.83
CA TRP A 44 6.12 -17.77 -4.66
C TRP A 44 5.26 -17.51 -5.89
N GLU A 45 4.63 -18.55 -6.40
CA GLU A 45 3.58 -18.44 -7.43
C GLU A 45 2.24 -18.01 -6.82
N LEU A 46 1.58 -17.07 -7.48
CA LEU A 46 0.26 -16.54 -7.11
C LEU A 46 -0.77 -17.02 -8.14
N PRO A 47 -2.00 -17.37 -7.74
CA PRO A 47 -3.04 -17.79 -8.69
C PRO A 47 -3.64 -16.65 -9.51
N GLY A 48 -3.26 -15.40 -9.21
CA GLY A 48 -3.72 -14.18 -9.86
C GLY A 48 -2.71 -13.06 -9.69
N TYR A 49 -3.01 -11.87 -10.24
CA TYR A 49 -2.16 -10.70 -10.07
C TYR A 49 -2.09 -10.29 -8.59
N PRO A 50 -0.97 -9.75 -8.09
CA PRO A 50 -0.89 -9.21 -6.75
C PRO A 50 -2.04 -8.23 -6.46
N GLY A 51 -2.87 -8.58 -5.49
CA GLY A 51 -4.00 -7.79 -5.02
C GLY A 51 -3.60 -6.66 -4.07
N GLY A 52 -2.30 -6.56 -3.81
CA GLY A 52 -1.69 -5.45 -3.12
C GLY A 52 -0.48 -5.89 -2.34
N TYR A 53 -0.56 -5.83 -1.02
CA TYR A 53 0.58 -6.16 -0.16
C TYR A 53 0.83 -7.68 -0.05
N ALA A 54 2.11 -8.06 -0.04
CA ALA A 54 2.58 -9.39 0.34
C ALA A 54 3.65 -9.23 1.43
N ARG A 55 3.57 -10.04 2.50
CA ARG A 55 4.46 -9.95 3.66
C ARG A 55 4.91 -11.34 4.08
N LEU A 56 6.17 -11.48 4.47
CA LEU A 56 6.61 -12.64 5.23
C LEU A 56 6.13 -12.51 6.68
N LEU A 57 5.65 -13.63 7.21
CA LEU A 57 5.31 -13.79 8.62
C LEU A 57 6.51 -14.34 9.39
N PRO A 58 6.60 -14.17 10.73
CA PRO A 58 7.71 -14.66 11.55
C PRO A 58 7.99 -16.17 11.45
N ASN A 59 7.00 -16.97 11.01
CA ASN A 59 7.17 -18.40 10.77
C ASN A 59 7.81 -18.72 9.40
N GLY A 60 8.04 -17.71 8.55
CA GLY A 60 8.54 -17.80 7.18
C GLY A 60 7.48 -18.01 6.10
N ASN A 61 6.20 -18.01 6.45
CA ASN A 61 5.11 -18.10 5.49
C ASN A 61 4.90 -16.77 4.77
N LEU A 62 4.46 -16.82 3.52
CA LEU A 62 4.03 -15.64 2.78
C LEU A 62 2.53 -15.43 2.99
N PHE A 63 2.16 -14.23 3.42
CA PHE A 63 0.79 -13.77 3.54
C PHE A 63 0.49 -12.68 2.51
N TYR A 64 -0.52 -12.89 1.67
CA TYR A 64 -0.79 -12.01 0.53
C TYR A 64 -2.27 -11.98 0.13
N ALA A 65 -2.62 -11.02 -0.72
CA ALA A 65 -3.84 -11.04 -1.53
C ALA A 65 -3.52 -11.16 -3.02
N ALA A 66 -4.35 -11.89 -3.77
CA ALA A 66 -4.29 -12.00 -5.22
C ALA A 66 -5.66 -11.72 -5.86
N SER A 67 -5.64 -11.19 -7.08
CA SER A 67 -6.84 -10.86 -7.85
C SER A 67 -7.68 -12.10 -8.14
N THR A 68 -8.99 -12.00 -7.98
CA THR A 68 -9.96 -13.02 -8.44
C THR A 68 -10.66 -12.58 -9.74
N ASP A 69 -11.47 -13.46 -10.33
CA ASP A 69 -12.27 -13.15 -11.52
C ASP A 69 -13.48 -12.25 -11.19
N ASP A 70 -14.14 -12.53 -10.06
CA ASP A 70 -15.31 -11.78 -9.55
C ASP A 70 -14.90 -10.51 -8.80
N GLY A 71 -15.82 -9.58 -8.57
CA GLY A 71 -15.55 -8.35 -7.79
C GLY A 71 -16.39 -7.16 -8.23
N PRO A 72 -15.99 -5.92 -7.89
CA PRO A 72 -16.78 -4.74 -8.22
C PRO A 72 -16.88 -4.49 -9.74
N PRO A 73 -17.90 -3.75 -10.21
CA PRO A 73 -18.21 -3.58 -11.63
C PRO A 73 -17.30 -2.55 -12.34
N PHE A 74 -16.02 -2.45 -11.96
CA PHE A 74 -15.08 -1.54 -12.59
C PHE A 74 -13.67 -2.14 -12.69
N LYS A 75 -12.93 -1.70 -13.71
CA LYS A 75 -11.49 -2.01 -13.83
C LYS A 75 -10.68 -1.04 -12.98
N GLY A 76 -9.74 -1.55 -12.20
CA GLY A 76 -8.87 -0.73 -11.36
C GLY A 76 -7.63 -1.50 -10.91
N GLY A 77 -6.60 -0.77 -10.53
CA GLY A 77 -5.42 -1.35 -9.89
C GLY A 77 -5.74 -1.80 -8.46
N ALA A 78 -4.95 -2.75 -7.95
CA ALA A 78 -5.00 -3.27 -6.58
C ALA A 78 -6.27 -4.07 -6.20
N LYS A 79 -6.99 -4.61 -7.18
CA LYS A 79 -8.03 -5.61 -6.93
C LYS A 79 -7.35 -6.87 -6.40
N GLY A 80 -7.72 -7.29 -5.20
CA GLY A 80 -7.36 -8.61 -4.71
C GLY A 80 -8.57 -9.54 -4.76
N GLY A 81 -8.92 -10.11 -3.62
CA GLY A 81 -10.08 -10.97 -3.49
C GLY A 81 -9.76 -12.31 -2.84
N LEU A 82 -8.62 -12.88 -3.18
CA LEU A 82 -8.14 -14.13 -2.60
C LEU A 82 -7.01 -13.85 -1.62
N ILE A 83 -7.30 -13.99 -0.33
CA ILE A 83 -6.33 -13.81 0.75
C ILE A 83 -5.79 -15.19 1.14
N ARG A 84 -4.46 -15.33 1.15
CA ARG A 84 -3.81 -16.61 1.46
C ARG A 84 -2.61 -16.44 2.37
N GLU A 85 -2.42 -17.44 3.20
CA GLU A 85 -1.15 -17.78 3.81
C GLU A 85 -0.61 -19.04 3.12
N VAL A 86 0.60 -18.98 2.59
CA VAL A 86 1.30 -20.13 2.01
C VAL A 86 2.63 -20.36 2.71
N ASP A 87 3.03 -21.62 2.83
CA ASP A 87 4.35 -21.94 3.34
C ASP A 87 5.47 -21.61 2.33
N TRP A 88 6.71 -21.86 2.73
CA TRP A 88 7.88 -21.63 1.89
C TRP A 88 7.83 -22.37 0.53
N ASN A 89 7.11 -23.49 0.45
CA ASN A 89 7.01 -24.33 -0.75
C ASN A 89 5.70 -24.11 -1.52
N ASN A 90 5.02 -22.98 -1.32
CA ASN A 90 3.72 -22.65 -1.92
C ASN A 90 2.54 -23.55 -1.48
N ASN A 91 2.67 -24.35 -0.41
CA ASN A 91 1.52 -25.08 0.11
C ASN A 91 0.57 -24.11 0.83
N VAL A 92 -0.72 -24.20 0.53
CA VAL A 92 -1.73 -23.35 1.17
C VAL A 92 -1.94 -23.78 2.63
N VAL A 93 -1.70 -22.84 3.54
CA VAL A 93 -1.91 -22.99 4.99
C VAL A 93 -3.30 -22.46 5.38
N MET A 94 -3.69 -21.34 4.80
CA MET A 94 -4.98 -20.69 5.02
C MET A 94 -5.45 -20.02 3.73
N GLU A 95 -6.76 -20.07 3.49
CA GLU A 95 -7.42 -19.37 2.40
C GLU A 95 -8.70 -18.73 2.88
N TYR A 96 -8.87 -17.46 2.54
CA TYR A 96 -10.11 -16.71 2.72
C TYR A 96 -10.40 -15.91 1.45
N ARG A 97 -11.66 -15.86 1.04
CA ARG A 97 -12.08 -15.17 -0.20
C ARG A 97 -13.15 -14.14 0.10
N ASP A 98 -12.90 -12.92 -0.33
CA ASP A 98 -13.85 -11.81 -0.40
C ASP A 98 -13.52 -11.01 -1.66
N ASP A 99 -14.24 -11.24 -2.74
CA ASP A 99 -13.95 -10.70 -4.08
C ASP A 99 -13.94 -9.16 -4.17
N TRP A 100 -14.36 -8.48 -3.11
CA TRP A 100 -14.33 -7.02 -3.01
C TRP A 100 -13.11 -6.50 -2.24
N GLN A 101 -12.24 -7.38 -1.71
CA GLN A 101 -10.98 -6.98 -1.09
C GLN A 101 -10.06 -6.25 -2.06
N HIS A 102 -9.40 -5.19 -1.58
CA HIS A 102 -8.42 -4.43 -2.33
C HIS A 102 -7.26 -3.93 -1.46
N HIS A 103 -6.15 -3.60 -2.11
CA HIS A 103 -4.99 -2.95 -1.50
C HIS A 103 -4.36 -3.70 -0.31
N ASP A 104 -4.70 -3.34 0.94
CA ASP A 104 -3.99 -3.83 2.12
C ASP A 104 -4.74 -4.98 2.80
N VAL A 105 -3.94 -5.95 3.25
CA VAL A 105 -4.36 -7.09 4.04
C VAL A 105 -3.25 -7.46 5.01
N ARG A 106 -3.61 -7.71 6.27
CA ARG A 106 -2.67 -8.01 7.35
C ARG A 106 -3.14 -9.18 8.19
N LYS A 107 -2.20 -10.04 8.54
CA LYS A 107 -2.37 -11.07 9.56
C LYS A 107 -2.09 -10.43 10.92
N LEU A 108 -3.04 -10.52 11.83
CA LEU A 108 -2.93 -9.99 13.19
C LEU A 108 -2.28 -11.03 14.12
N PRO A 109 -1.72 -10.62 15.28
CA PRO A 109 -1.09 -11.54 16.23
C PRO A 109 -2.03 -12.63 16.82
N ASN A 110 -3.35 -12.42 16.72
CA ASN A 110 -4.39 -13.36 17.13
C ASN A 110 -4.87 -14.26 15.96
N ASP A 111 -4.12 -14.31 14.87
CA ASP A 111 -4.44 -14.99 13.60
C ASP A 111 -5.60 -14.42 12.79
N ASN A 112 -6.29 -13.38 13.26
CA ASN A 112 -7.31 -12.73 12.46
C ASN A 112 -6.70 -11.99 11.25
N ILE A 113 -7.56 -11.67 10.29
CA ILE A 113 -7.21 -10.99 9.06
C ILE A 113 -7.86 -9.61 9.08
N LEU A 114 -7.06 -8.54 9.01
CA LEU A 114 -7.52 -7.17 8.83
C LEU A 114 -7.32 -6.75 7.38
N TYR A 115 -8.35 -6.26 6.70
CA TYR A 115 -8.26 -5.89 5.29
C TYR A 115 -9.19 -4.76 4.89
N ALA A 116 -8.82 -4.04 3.81
CA ALA A 116 -9.71 -3.11 3.13
C ALA A 116 -10.50 -3.82 2.03
N GLY A 117 -11.76 -3.42 1.86
CA GLY A 117 -12.59 -3.88 0.76
C GLY A 117 -13.56 -2.81 0.29
N TRP A 118 -14.11 -3.02 -0.89
CA TRP A 118 -15.10 -2.14 -1.48
C TRP A 118 -16.52 -2.60 -1.17
N GLU A 119 -17.47 -1.70 -1.26
CA GLU A 119 -18.90 -2.04 -1.27
C GLU A 119 -19.70 -1.00 -2.06
N MET A 120 -20.90 -1.34 -2.51
CA MET A 120 -21.77 -0.33 -3.09
C MET A 120 -22.25 0.64 -2.03
N MET A 121 -22.09 1.94 -2.27
CA MET A 121 -22.62 2.97 -1.38
C MET A 121 -24.15 3.01 -1.50
N PRO A 122 -24.88 3.03 -0.37
CA PRO A 122 -26.33 3.25 -0.41
C PRO A 122 -26.69 4.58 -1.10
N GLU A 123 -27.76 4.58 -1.91
CA GLU A 123 -28.17 5.73 -2.73
C GLU A 123 -28.34 7.02 -1.91
N GLU A 124 -28.90 6.93 -0.70
CA GLU A 124 -29.08 8.06 0.20
C GLU A 124 -27.73 8.71 0.58
N THR A 125 -26.73 7.90 0.93
CA THR A 125 -25.39 8.40 1.27
C THR A 125 -24.66 8.88 0.02
N ALA A 126 -24.80 8.18 -1.11
CA ALA A 126 -24.19 8.57 -2.38
C ALA A 126 -24.64 9.98 -2.83
N GLY A 127 -25.91 10.33 -2.58
CA GLY A 127 -26.44 11.68 -2.83
C GLY A 127 -25.81 12.79 -1.98
N LYS A 128 -25.12 12.45 -0.88
CA LYS A 128 -24.43 13.39 0.02
C LYS A 128 -22.95 13.58 -0.32
N VAL A 129 -22.38 12.73 -1.18
CA VAL A 129 -20.98 12.85 -1.61
C VAL A 129 -20.76 14.17 -2.36
N LYS A 130 -19.71 14.90 -2.00
CA LYS A 130 -19.30 16.16 -2.62
C LYS A 130 -17.96 16.02 -3.35
N GLY A 131 -17.69 16.96 -4.25
CA GLY A 131 -16.45 17.01 -5.01
C GLY A 131 -16.38 15.93 -6.10
N GLY A 132 -15.16 15.71 -6.60
CA GLY A 132 -14.92 14.85 -7.77
C GLY A 132 -15.51 15.42 -9.05
N VAL A 133 -15.32 14.69 -10.16
CA VAL A 133 -15.84 15.06 -11.48
C VAL A 133 -17.30 14.59 -11.61
N PRO A 134 -18.31 15.47 -11.66
CA PRO A 134 -19.70 15.05 -11.78
C PRO A 134 -19.98 14.29 -13.09
N GLY A 135 -20.84 13.28 -13.06
CA GLY A 135 -21.20 12.47 -14.23
C GLY A 135 -20.19 11.34 -14.54
N THR A 136 -19.27 11.05 -13.61
CA THR A 136 -18.28 9.98 -13.73
C THR A 136 -18.49 8.85 -12.71
N GLU A 137 -19.65 8.85 -12.05
CA GLU A 137 -20.18 7.74 -11.27
C GLU A 137 -20.36 6.49 -12.15
N LEU A 138 -20.34 5.31 -11.55
CA LEU A 138 -20.68 4.09 -12.28
C LEU A 138 -22.20 4.02 -12.53
N PRO A 139 -22.67 3.28 -13.55
CA PRO A 139 -24.10 3.03 -13.73
C PRO A 139 -24.79 2.46 -12.49
N GLU A 140 -24.06 1.67 -11.69
CA GLU A 140 -24.53 1.04 -10.46
C GLU A 140 -24.52 1.99 -9.24
N GLY A 141 -23.87 3.16 -9.36
CA GLY A 141 -23.73 4.15 -8.29
C GLY A 141 -22.28 4.43 -7.91
N ILE A 142 -22.08 4.94 -6.69
CA ILE A 142 -20.77 5.22 -6.12
C ILE A 142 -20.33 4.02 -5.28
N VAL A 143 -19.07 3.63 -5.38
CA VAL A 143 -18.46 2.60 -4.53
C VAL A 143 -17.87 3.25 -3.28
N SER A 144 -18.10 2.64 -2.13
CA SER A 144 -17.52 2.99 -0.84
C SER A 144 -16.45 1.99 -0.42
N ASP A 145 -15.82 2.26 0.72
CA ASP A 145 -14.78 1.43 1.31
C ASP A 145 -15.27 0.91 2.67
N PHE A 146 -14.89 -0.31 2.99
CA PHE A 146 -14.95 -0.88 4.32
C PHE A 146 -13.56 -1.31 4.79
N VAL A 147 -13.42 -1.49 6.10
CA VAL A 147 -12.32 -2.20 6.73
C VAL A 147 -12.94 -3.31 7.59
N LYS A 148 -12.44 -4.54 7.46
CA LYS A 148 -12.93 -5.69 8.22
C LYS A 148 -11.81 -6.42 8.92
N GLU A 149 -12.08 -6.86 10.14
CA GLU A 149 -11.35 -7.92 10.81
C GLU A 149 -12.19 -9.19 10.82
N VAL A 150 -11.63 -10.28 10.30
CA VAL A 150 -12.28 -11.59 10.27
C VAL A 150 -11.38 -12.66 10.89
N THR A 151 -11.98 -13.72 11.44
CA THR A 151 -11.23 -14.93 11.78
C THR A 151 -10.74 -15.62 10.50
N PRO A 152 -9.76 -16.54 10.57
CA PRO A 152 -9.35 -17.35 9.41
C PRO A 152 -10.50 -18.14 8.74
N GLN A 153 -11.61 -18.36 9.46
CA GLN A 153 -12.81 -19.03 8.93
C GLN A 153 -13.82 -18.05 8.32
N GLY A 154 -13.50 -16.75 8.27
CA GLY A 154 -14.35 -15.71 7.70
C GLY A 154 -15.45 -15.19 8.61
N GLN A 155 -15.39 -15.47 9.93
CA GLN A 155 -16.33 -14.86 10.87
C GLN A 155 -15.94 -13.40 11.12
N VAL A 156 -16.86 -12.47 10.91
CA VAL A 156 -16.62 -11.03 11.17
C VAL A 156 -16.46 -10.81 12.67
N VAL A 157 -15.31 -10.25 13.05
CA VAL A 157 -14.97 -9.85 14.43
C VAL A 157 -15.23 -8.37 14.62
N TRP A 158 -14.90 -7.57 13.61
CA TRP A 158 -15.11 -6.13 13.61
C TRP A 158 -15.18 -5.61 12.17
N GLU A 159 -15.90 -4.52 11.97
CA GLU A 159 -16.01 -3.86 10.67
C GLU A 159 -16.24 -2.36 10.83
N TRP A 160 -15.79 -1.61 9.84
CA TRP A 160 -16.01 -0.17 9.69
C TRP A 160 -16.37 0.10 8.23
N HIS A 161 -17.34 0.98 8.00
CA HIS A 161 -17.87 1.28 6.68
C HIS A 161 -17.86 2.79 6.44
N ALA A 162 -17.14 3.25 5.42
CA ALA A 162 -17.02 4.68 5.13
C ALA A 162 -18.38 5.36 4.93
N HIS A 163 -19.34 4.67 4.31
CA HIS A 163 -20.66 5.23 4.02
C HIS A 163 -21.59 5.39 5.24
N SER A 164 -21.35 4.69 6.36
CA SER A 164 -22.20 4.76 7.56
C SER A 164 -21.47 5.29 8.79
N ASP A 165 -20.16 5.06 8.88
CA ASP A 165 -19.36 5.43 10.03
C ASP A 165 -18.68 6.80 9.85
N MET A 166 -18.55 7.32 8.61
CA MET A 166 -18.13 8.69 8.32
C MET A 166 -19.30 9.63 8.04
N ASP A 167 -19.11 10.91 8.32
CA ASP A 167 -19.96 11.97 7.79
C ASP A 167 -19.46 12.35 6.38
N VAL A 168 -19.82 11.57 5.35
CA VAL A 168 -19.24 11.66 3.99
C VAL A 168 -19.27 13.07 3.38
N GLU A 169 -20.25 13.90 3.76
CA GLU A 169 -20.43 15.27 3.28
C GLU A 169 -19.43 16.29 3.84
N LYS A 170 -18.64 15.89 4.85
CA LYS A 170 -17.51 16.68 5.38
C LYS A 170 -16.24 16.51 4.55
N TYR A 171 -16.14 15.41 3.79
CA TYR A 171 -14.92 15.04 3.07
C TYR A 171 -15.17 15.16 1.57
N GLU A 172 -14.77 16.29 0.99
CA GLU A 172 -14.94 16.52 -0.44
C GLU A 172 -13.91 15.70 -1.23
N MET A 173 -14.38 14.97 -2.23
CA MET A 173 -13.49 14.30 -3.17
C MET A 173 -12.66 15.32 -3.94
N HIS A 174 -11.38 15.02 -4.15
CA HIS A 174 -10.52 15.87 -4.97
C HIS A 174 -11.18 16.16 -6.34
N PRO A 175 -11.23 17.41 -6.81
CA PRO A 175 -12.05 17.81 -7.98
C PRO A 175 -11.66 17.15 -9.30
N LEU A 176 -10.47 16.55 -9.38
CA LEU A 176 -9.98 15.79 -10.54
C LEU A 176 -10.18 14.27 -10.42
N CYS A 177 -10.78 13.78 -9.33
CA CYS A 177 -11.09 12.38 -9.15
C CYS A 177 -12.43 12.01 -9.82
N PRO A 178 -12.49 10.89 -10.55
CA PRO A 178 -13.77 10.32 -10.95
C PRO A 178 -14.56 9.86 -9.71
N ARG A 179 -15.89 10.00 -9.76
CA ARG A 179 -16.83 9.65 -8.67
C ARG A 179 -17.22 8.17 -8.61
N ARG A 180 -16.45 7.29 -9.25
CA ARG A 180 -16.68 5.83 -9.23
C ARG A 180 -16.49 5.20 -7.85
N VAL A 181 -15.49 5.66 -7.11
CA VAL A 181 -15.16 5.28 -5.73
C VAL A 181 -15.09 6.59 -4.95
N PHE A 182 -15.49 6.61 -3.67
CA PHE A 182 -15.53 7.83 -2.87
C PHE A 182 -14.19 8.19 -2.22
N ALA A 183 -13.70 7.36 -1.29
CA ALA A 183 -12.54 7.67 -0.46
C ALA A 183 -11.29 6.90 -0.92
N TRP A 184 -11.50 5.65 -1.32
CA TRP A 184 -10.53 4.72 -1.88
C TRP A 184 -9.40 4.41 -0.89
N CYS A 185 -9.69 3.53 0.05
CA CYS A 185 -8.75 3.08 1.07
C CYS A 185 -7.58 2.31 0.46
N ASN A 186 -6.37 2.58 0.92
CA ASN A 186 -5.17 1.87 0.44
C ASN A 186 -4.25 1.33 1.53
N THR A 187 -4.57 1.61 2.79
CA THR A 187 -3.77 1.17 3.94
C THR A 187 -4.70 0.85 5.11
N THR A 188 -4.47 -0.27 5.78
CA THR A 188 -5.17 -0.67 7.02
C THR A 188 -4.13 -1.13 8.02
N PHE A 189 -3.58 -0.18 8.78
CA PHE A 189 -2.49 -0.41 9.73
C PHE A 189 -3.05 -0.61 11.14
N PRO A 190 -2.93 -1.82 11.75
CA PRO A 190 -3.38 -2.07 13.11
C PRO A 190 -2.49 -1.36 14.13
N LEU A 191 -3.10 -0.78 15.15
CA LEU A 191 -2.42 -0.21 16.31
C LEU A 191 -2.51 -1.18 17.50
N ASP A 192 -1.58 -1.07 18.44
CA ASP A 192 -1.49 -1.98 19.60
C ASP A 192 -2.74 -1.98 20.49
N ASN A 193 -3.49 -0.88 20.50
CA ASN A 193 -4.74 -0.74 21.23
C ASN A 193 -5.98 -1.26 20.47
N GLY A 194 -5.79 -1.82 19.27
CA GLY A 194 -6.84 -2.37 18.41
C GLY A 194 -7.46 -1.38 17.43
N ASP A 195 -7.11 -0.10 17.52
CA ASP A 195 -7.52 0.92 16.55
C ASP A 195 -6.83 0.71 15.20
N VAL A 196 -7.34 1.38 14.17
CA VAL A 196 -6.84 1.19 12.80
C VAL A 196 -6.49 2.53 12.18
N LEU A 197 -5.22 2.70 11.82
CA LEU A 197 -4.75 3.79 10.99
C LEU A 197 -5.04 3.47 9.52
N ILE A 198 -5.71 4.38 8.83
CA ILE A 198 -6.12 4.24 7.43
C ILE A 198 -5.65 5.40 6.57
N SER A 199 -5.53 5.15 5.27
CA SER A 199 -5.24 6.16 4.25
C SER A 199 -6.31 6.10 3.15
N LEU A 200 -6.95 7.24 2.89
CA LEU A 200 -8.05 7.43 1.96
C LEU A 200 -7.61 8.41 0.86
N ARG A 201 -7.17 7.87 -0.27
CA ARG A 201 -6.40 8.64 -1.26
C ARG A 201 -7.22 9.65 -2.05
N GLN A 202 -8.51 9.42 -2.29
CA GLN A 202 -9.29 10.33 -3.14
C GLN A 202 -9.73 11.62 -2.44
N ILE A 203 -9.64 11.62 -1.11
CA ILE A 203 -9.94 12.75 -0.23
C ILE A 203 -8.69 13.20 0.54
N ASN A 204 -7.48 12.80 0.11
CA ASN A 204 -6.19 13.18 0.73
C ASN A 204 -6.15 13.11 2.27
N LEU A 205 -6.79 12.07 2.84
CA LEU A 205 -7.00 11.93 4.28
C LEU A 205 -6.25 10.73 4.86
N VAL A 206 -5.58 10.94 5.98
CA VAL A 206 -5.10 9.87 6.87
C VAL A 206 -5.86 10.01 8.19
N ALA A 207 -6.35 8.90 8.74
CA ALA A 207 -7.15 8.93 9.96
C ALA A 207 -6.91 7.69 10.82
N ILE A 208 -7.14 7.82 12.14
CA ILE A 208 -7.16 6.70 13.07
C ILE A 208 -8.62 6.45 13.49
N ILE A 209 -9.14 5.29 13.13
CA ILE A 209 -10.45 4.80 13.56
C ILE A 209 -10.32 4.27 14.98
N ASP A 210 -11.09 4.85 15.90
CA ASP A 210 -11.34 4.27 17.21
C ASP A 210 -12.22 3.02 17.06
N ARG A 211 -11.70 1.88 17.50
CA ARG A 211 -12.32 0.57 17.27
C ARG A 211 -13.71 0.45 17.91
N GLU A 212 -13.89 1.01 19.10
CA GLU A 212 -15.13 0.88 19.87
C GLU A 212 -16.24 1.75 19.29
N THR A 213 -15.93 3.01 19.02
CA THR A 213 -16.90 4.02 18.56
C THR A 213 -17.08 4.04 17.05
N LYS A 214 -16.14 3.45 16.30
CA LYS A 214 -16.03 3.51 14.83
C LYS A 214 -15.87 4.93 14.27
N LYS A 215 -15.50 5.90 15.11
CA LYS A 215 -15.27 7.29 14.70
C LYS A 215 -13.78 7.58 14.59
N PHE A 216 -13.42 8.60 13.83
CA PHE A 216 -12.04 9.07 13.79
C PHE A 216 -11.71 9.79 15.09
N LYS A 217 -10.75 9.25 15.85
CA LYS A 217 -10.20 9.93 17.04
C LYS A 217 -9.07 10.90 16.68
N TRP A 218 -8.51 10.73 15.48
CA TRP A 218 -7.51 11.59 14.88
C TRP A 218 -7.66 11.54 13.36
N GLU A 219 -7.47 12.67 12.70
CA GLU A 219 -7.45 12.78 11.24
C GLU A 219 -6.57 13.94 10.79
N ARG A 220 -5.96 13.80 9.62
CA ARG A 220 -5.22 14.87 8.94
C ARG A 220 -5.48 14.81 7.44
N HIS A 221 -5.88 15.95 6.92
CA HIS A 221 -6.07 16.21 5.49
C HIS A 221 -4.93 17.10 4.97
N ASP A 222 -4.30 16.72 3.86
CA ASP A 222 -3.26 17.54 3.22
C ASP A 222 -3.21 17.29 1.70
N ASP A 223 -3.68 18.27 0.94
CA ASP A 223 -3.70 18.19 -0.53
C ASP A 223 -2.29 18.13 -1.14
N ASN A 224 -1.25 18.53 -0.41
CA ASN A 224 0.12 18.43 -0.91
C ASN A 224 0.61 16.99 -0.99
N TRP A 225 -0.01 16.05 -0.27
CA TRP A 225 0.37 14.65 -0.37
C TRP A 225 -0.03 14.02 -1.72
N GLY A 226 -1.09 14.54 -2.33
CA GLY A 226 -1.54 14.16 -3.67
C GLY A 226 -1.80 12.66 -3.83
N HIS A 227 -2.88 12.17 -3.23
CA HIS A 227 -3.32 10.77 -3.29
C HIS A 227 -2.34 9.78 -2.63
N GLN A 228 -1.93 10.05 -1.39
CA GLN A 228 -0.94 9.29 -0.60
C GLN A 228 -1.24 7.81 -0.41
N HIS A 229 -0.19 7.03 -0.15
CA HIS A 229 -0.20 5.59 0.11
C HIS A 229 0.74 5.23 1.27
N ASP A 230 0.60 4.00 1.79
CA ASP A 230 1.49 3.45 2.84
C ASP A 230 1.56 4.24 4.15
N CYS A 231 0.43 4.65 4.71
CA CYS A 231 0.51 5.26 6.04
C CYS A 231 0.89 4.21 7.09
N GLN A 232 1.90 4.51 7.90
CA GLN A 232 2.44 3.60 8.90
C GLN A 232 2.65 4.34 10.21
N MET A 233 2.26 3.71 11.32
CA MET A 233 2.67 4.16 12.64
C MET A 233 4.05 3.60 12.95
N LEU A 234 5.03 4.46 13.20
CA LEU A 234 6.37 4.07 13.58
C LEU A 234 6.43 3.79 15.11
N PRO A 235 7.44 3.03 15.59
CA PRO A 235 7.57 2.69 17.02
C PRO A 235 7.69 3.90 17.96
N ASN A 236 8.12 5.06 17.44
CA ASN A 236 8.21 6.32 18.18
C ASN A 236 6.88 7.09 18.25
N GLY A 237 5.80 6.59 17.65
CA GLY A 237 4.49 7.24 17.59
C GLY A 237 4.32 8.22 16.42
N ASN A 238 5.34 8.40 15.58
CA ASN A 238 5.23 9.22 14.37
C ASN A 238 4.49 8.46 13.27
N ILE A 239 3.88 9.21 12.36
CA ILE A 239 3.28 8.65 11.14
C ILE A 239 4.23 8.90 9.97
N MET A 240 4.54 7.84 9.22
CA MET A 240 5.25 7.93 7.94
C MET A 240 4.32 7.53 6.80
N LEU A 241 4.44 8.19 5.64
CA LEU A 241 3.68 7.85 4.44
C LEU A 241 4.44 8.16 3.14
N PHE A 242 3.99 7.55 2.05
CA PHE A 242 4.37 7.89 0.69
C PHE A 242 3.38 8.90 0.10
N ALA A 243 3.82 10.15 -0.10
CA ALA A 243 3.04 11.17 -0.78
C ALA A 243 3.27 11.05 -2.30
N ASN A 244 2.25 10.60 -3.04
CA ASN A 244 2.37 10.36 -4.47
C ASN A 244 2.49 11.65 -5.29
N GLY A 245 1.94 12.75 -4.80
CA GLY A 245 2.01 14.06 -5.46
C GLY A 245 1.15 14.19 -6.71
N MET A 246 0.20 13.28 -6.91
CA MET A 246 -0.77 13.36 -8.00
C MET A 246 -1.79 14.48 -7.72
N ASN A 247 -2.16 15.23 -8.75
CA ASN A 247 -3.17 16.30 -8.69
C ASN A 247 -2.93 17.40 -7.63
N THR A 248 -1.67 17.64 -7.23
CA THR A 248 -1.32 18.72 -6.30
C THR A 248 -1.29 20.09 -7.00
N LEU A 249 -1.21 21.17 -6.21
CA LEU A 249 -0.99 22.53 -6.72
C LEU A 249 0.46 22.80 -7.16
N ALA A 250 1.37 21.83 -6.99
CA ALA A 250 2.76 22.00 -7.41
C ALA A 250 2.85 22.13 -8.94
N PRO A 251 3.67 23.05 -9.47
CA PRO A 251 3.81 23.25 -10.93
C PRO A 251 4.39 22.04 -11.65
N HIS A 252 5.14 21.21 -10.93
CA HIS A 252 5.68 19.94 -11.40
C HIS A 252 5.35 18.85 -10.37
N PRO A 253 4.60 17.81 -10.74
CA PRO A 253 4.25 16.75 -9.81
C PRO A 253 5.51 15.94 -9.45
N CYS A 254 5.65 15.65 -8.16
CA CYS A 254 6.75 14.88 -7.59
C CYS A 254 6.26 14.12 -6.37
N SER A 255 6.86 12.97 -6.10
CA SER A 255 6.61 12.21 -4.89
C SER A 255 7.59 12.61 -3.79
N PHE A 256 7.21 12.32 -2.55
CA PHE A 256 8.09 12.47 -1.39
C PHE A 256 7.67 11.49 -0.30
N ILE A 257 8.60 11.19 0.61
CA ILE A 257 8.29 10.47 1.84
C ILE A 257 8.28 11.49 2.97
N THR A 258 7.30 11.43 3.85
CA THR A 258 7.24 12.30 5.04
C THR A 258 6.98 11.47 6.27
N GLU A 259 7.69 11.80 7.35
CA GLU A 259 7.45 11.38 8.73
C GLU A 259 7.06 12.62 9.52
N PHE A 260 5.95 12.56 10.25
CA PHE A 260 5.48 13.65 11.09
C PHE A 260 4.92 13.15 12.42
N ASP A 261 4.99 14.01 13.43
CA ASP A 261 4.36 13.79 14.72
C ASP A 261 2.84 14.08 14.60
N PRO A 262 1.95 13.11 14.87
CA PRO A 262 0.51 13.31 14.74
C PRO A 262 -0.10 14.26 15.78
N ASP A 263 0.54 14.48 16.93
CA ASP A 263 0.04 15.36 17.98
C ASP A 263 0.35 16.84 17.68
N THR A 264 1.52 17.10 17.11
CA THR A 264 2.00 18.47 16.82
C THR A 264 1.88 18.88 15.35
N ASN A 265 1.69 17.91 14.44
CA ASN A 265 1.79 18.04 12.99
C ASN A 265 3.18 18.48 12.48
N GLU A 266 4.21 18.42 13.32
CA GLU A 266 5.58 18.76 12.92
C GLU A 266 6.15 17.70 11.98
N THR A 267 6.70 18.13 10.85
CA THR A 267 7.47 17.23 9.96
C THR A 267 8.83 16.93 10.61
N ILE A 268 9.04 15.67 10.96
CA ILE A 268 10.25 15.17 11.63
C ILE A 268 11.32 14.81 10.60
N TRP A 269 10.90 14.19 9.49
CA TRP A 269 11.79 13.82 8.41
C TRP A 269 11.05 13.86 7.06
N GLU A 270 11.77 14.18 6.00
CA GLU A 270 11.22 14.19 4.65
C GLU A 270 12.30 13.81 3.64
N TYR A 271 11.98 12.90 2.72
CA TYR A 271 12.80 12.62 1.55
C TYR A 271 12.16 13.20 0.29
N ARG A 272 12.92 14.06 -0.39
CA ARG A 272 12.70 14.50 -1.77
C ARG A 272 13.99 14.23 -2.54
N ASP A 273 13.85 13.90 -3.81
CA ASP A 273 15.01 13.84 -4.72
C ASP A 273 15.47 15.27 -5.10
N ASP A 274 16.65 15.40 -5.70
CA ASP A 274 17.19 16.68 -6.16
C ASP A 274 17.60 16.62 -7.65
N PRO A 275 16.85 17.30 -8.55
CA PRO A 275 15.57 17.97 -8.31
C PRO A 275 14.44 17.01 -7.93
N SER A 276 13.41 17.52 -7.25
CA SER A 276 12.28 16.71 -6.77
C SER A 276 11.55 15.94 -7.88
N THR A 277 11.61 16.42 -9.12
CA THR A 277 11.00 15.77 -10.29
C THR A 277 11.69 14.48 -10.73
N TYR A 278 12.85 14.13 -10.14
CA TYR A 278 13.51 12.84 -10.37
C TYR A 278 12.85 11.67 -9.63
N PHE A 279 11.99 11.98 -8.66
CA PHE A 279 11.18 11.01 -7.94
C PHE A 279 9.70 11.31 -8.13
N TYR A 280 9.01 10.44 -8.86
CA TYR A 280 7.58 10.58 -9.07
C TYR A 280 6.89 9.27 -9.38
N SER A 281 5.98 8.89 -8.50
CA SER A 281 5.07 7.77 -8.68
C SER A 281 3.63 8.15 -8.34
N HIS A 282 2.84 8.34 -9.39
CA HIS A 282 1.46 8.84 -9.34
C HIS A 282 0.43 7.92 -8.67
N HIS A 283 0.78 6.66 -8.39
CA HIS A 283 -0.06 5.70 -7.67
C HIS A 283 0.83 4.65 -6.98
N ILE A 284 0.21 3.70 -6.25
CA ILE A 284 0.89 2.58 -5.56
C ILE A 284 2.06 3.09 -4.70
N SER A 285 3.17 2.36 -4.67
CA SER A 285 4.43 2.79 -4.05
C SER A 285 4.40 2.72 -2.55
N GLY A 286 5.54 2.70 -1.88
CA GLY A 286 5.59 2.51 -0.43
C GLY A 286 6.91 2.91 0.19
N ALA A 287 6.95 2.95 1.51
CA ALA A 287 8.16 3.21 2.27
C ALA A 287 8.18 2.40 3.56
N GLU A 288 9.36 1.96 3.97
CA GLU A 288 9.59 1.17 5.19
C GLU A 288 10.84 1.69 5.90
N ARG A 289 10.71 2.03 7.19
CA ARG A 289 11.86 2.35 8.03
C ARG A 289 12.55 1.05 8.44
N LEU A 290 13.82 0.91 8.08
CA LEU A 290 14.62 -0.27 8.31
C LEU A 290 15.29 -0.25 9.70
N PRO A 291 15.73 -1.41 10.23
CA PRO A 291 16.39 -1.50 11.53
C PRO A 291 17.68 -0.66 11.65
N SER A 292 18.36 -0.38 10.54
CA SER A 292 19.54 0.51 10.49
C SER A 292 19.21 1.99 10.70
N GLY A 293 17.93 2.37 10.62
CA GLY A 293 17.46 3.75 10.52
C GLY A 293 17.30 4.25 9.08
N ASN A 294 17.80 3.53 8.08
CA ASN A 294 17.57 3.83 6.67
C ASN A 294 16.11 3.63 6.29
N THR A 295 15.69 4.19 5.15
CA THR A 295 14.33 4.00 4.63
C THR A 295 14.40 3.30 3.27
N LEU A 296 13.78 2.13 3.15
CA LEU A 296 13.51 1.49 1.86
C LEU A 296 12.30 2.18 1.23
N ILE A 297 12.40 2.53 -0.04
CA ILE A 297 11.37 3.22 -0.82
C ILE A 297 11.08 2.40 -2.07
N CYS A 298 9.80 2.12 -2.30
CA CYS A 298 9.28 1.50 -3.51
C CYS A 298 8.66 2.59 -4.39
N GLU A 299 9.37 3.11 -5.39
CA GLU A 299 8.81 3.96 -6.44
C GLU A 299 8.08 3.07 -7.47
N GLY A 300 6.85 2.70 -7.12
CA GLY A 300 6.16 1.57 -7.75
C GLY A 300 5.90 1.75 -9.24
N SER A 301 5.43 2.93 -9.68
CA SER A 301 5.13 3.17 -11.11
C SER A 301 6.39 3.33 -11.99
N PHE A 302 7.57 3.41 -11.37
CA PHE A 302 8.86 3.37 -12.06
C PHE A 302 9.54 1.99 -11.97
N GLY A 303 8.98 1.08 -11.18
CA GLY A 303 9.59 -0.22 -10.88
C GLY A 303 10.94 -0.11 -10.18
N ARG A 304 11.17 0.97 -9.42
CA ARG A 304 12.43 1.22 -8.71
C ARG A 304 12.25 1.01 -7.22
N LEU A 305 13.15 0.24 -6.64
CA LEU A 305 13.32 0.09 -5.20
C LEU A 305 14.64 0.74 -4.83
N PHE A 306 14.67 1.58 -3.82
CA PHE A 306 15.90 2.22 -3.39
C PHE A 306 15.90 2.49 -1.90
N GLU A 307 17.09 2.54 -1.32
CA GLU A 307 17.29 2.74 0.11
C GLU A 307 18.04 4.04 0.33
N VAL A 308 17.54 4.84 1.28
CA VAL A 308 18.17 6.11 1.66
C VAL A 308 18.57 6.13 3.13
N THR A 309 19.70 6.75 3.45
CA THR A 309 20.11 7.02 4.83
C THR A 309 19.21 8.08 5.48
N PRO A 310 19.27 8.27 6.82
CA PRO A 310 18.63 9.42 7.47
C PRO A 310 19.05 10.78 6.87
N GLU A 311 20.30 10.88 6.41
CA GLU A 311 20.87 12.03 5.71
C GLU A 311 20.46 12.11 4.22
N LYS A 312 19.57 11.23 3.76
CA LYS A 312 18.93 11.21 2.44
C LYS A 312 19.86 10.80 1.29
N GLU A 313 20.95 10.11 1.59
CA GLU A 313 21.85 9.54 0.59
C GLU A 313 21.30 8.21 0.07
N ILE A 314 21.21 8.03 -1.25
CA ILE A 314 20.86 6.74 -1.84
C ILE A 314 22.05 5.79 -1.72
N VAL A 315 21.87 4.69 -0.98
CA VAL A 315 22.91 3.70 -0.68
C VAL A 315 22.65 2.34 -1.32
N TRP A 316 21.44 2.09 -1.78
CA TRP A 316 21.10 0.93 -2.59
C TRP A 316 19.99 1.28 -3.59
N GLU A 317 20.07 0.76 -4.81
CA GLU A 317 19.05 0.96 -5.85
C GLU A 317 18.93 -0.28 -6.73
N PHE A 318 17.70 -0.71 -6.95
CA PHE A 318 17.32 -1.74 -7.89
C PHE A 318 16.20 -1.25 -8.82
N ILE A 319 16.28 -1.59 -10.11
CA ILE A 319 15.19 -1.36 -11.07
C ILE A 319 14.71 -2.70 -11.63
N ASN A 320 13.42 -2.98 -11.46
CA ASN A 320 12.79 -4.21 -11.92
C ASN A 320 12.91 -4.38 -13.44
N PRO A 321 13.55 -5.47 -13.93
CA PRO A 321 13.66 -5.78 -15.34
C PRO A 321 12.39 -6.39 -15.95
N GLU A 322 11.44 -6.86 -15.13
CA GLU A 322 10.26 -7.58 -15.59
C GLU A 322 9.15 -6.64 -16.01
N PHE A 323 8.75 -6.69 -17.28
CA PHE A 323 7.62 -5.94 -17.82
C PHE A 323 6.43 -6.87 -18.06
N ALA A 324 5.24 -6.37 -17.77
CA ALA A 324 3.98 -7.05 -18.06
C ALA A 324 2.96 -6.07 -18.65
N ASP A 325 1.99 -6.62 -19.38
CA ASP A 325 0.92 -5.85 -19.97
C ASP A 325 -0.04 -5.35 -18.88
N THR A 326 -0.35 -4.06 -18.92
CA THR A 326 -1.36 -3.44 -18.09
C THR A 326 -2.74 -3.63 -18.70
N PHE A 327 -3.80 -3.46 -17.92
CA PHE A 327 -5.16 -3.47 -18.45
C PHE A 327 -5.47 -2.32 -19.42
N PHE A 328 -4.57 -1.34 -19.57
CA PHE A 328 -4.64 -0.28 -20.58
C PHE A 328 -4.03 -0.69 -21.93
N GLY A 329 -3.42 -1.88 -22.03
CA GLY A 329 -2.72 -2.34 -23.23
C GLY A 329 -1.30 -1.76 -23.37
N GLU A 330 -0.76 -1.19 -22.30
CA GLU A 330 0.62 -0.68 -22.22
C GLU A 330 1.51 -1.69 -21.51
N THR A 331 2.84 -1.59 -21.65
CA THR A 331 3.78 -2.43 -20.88
C THR A 331 4.40 -1.63 -19.75
N ALA A 332 4.45 -2.23 -18.55
CA ALA A 332 5.01 -1.60 -17.37
C ALA A 332 5.77 -2.61 -16.49
N ASN A 333 6.81 -2.13 -15.81
CA ASN A 333 7.58 -2.89 -14.82
C ASN A 333 7.16 -2.56 -13.37
N TRP A 334 5.90 -2.19 -13.18
CA TRP A 334 5.39 -1.67 -11.92
C TRP A 334 5.52 -2.67 -10.77
N ILE A 335 5.84 -2.15 -9.58
CA ILE A 335 5.87 -2.91 -8.32
C ILE A 335 4.84 -2.29 -7.38
N PHE A 336 3.98 -3.12 -6.79
CA PHE A 336 2.95 -2.59 -5.89
C PHE A 336 3.57 -2.06 -4.58
N ARG A 337 4.34 -2.93 -3.90
CA ARG A 337 5.02 -2.71 -2.62
C ARG A 337 6.29 -3.55 -2.53
N ALA A 338 7.17 -3.19 -1.60
CA ALA A 338 8.33 -3.98 -1.22
C ALA A 338 8.61 -3.88 0.29
N PHE A 339 9.25 -4.91 0.85
CA PHE A 339 9.66 -5.00 2.25
C PHE A 339 11.06 -5.60 2.35
N ARG A 340 11.89 -5.13 3.29
CA ARG A 340 13.24 -5.68 3.55
C ARG A 340 13.25 -6.45 4.87
N TYR A 341 13.70 -7.69 4.79
CA TYR A 341 13.91 -8.56 5.94
C TYR A 341 15.40 -8.80 6.16
N THR A 342 15.90 -8.61 7.38
CA THR A 342 17.31 -8.85 7.69
C THR A 342 17.64 -10.35 7.65
N PRO A 343 18.90 -10.75 7.40
CA PRO A 343 19.26 -12.17 7.29
C PRO A 343 18.99 -12.99 8.57
N ASP A 344 19.02 -12.34 9.73
CA ASP A 344 18.78 -12.91 11.06
C ASP A 344 17.31 -12.81 11.52
N SER A 345 16.43 -12.21 10.72
CA SER A 345 15.00 -12.13 11.02
C SER A 345 14.34 -13.51 11.04
N SER A 346 13.29 -13.65 11.86
CA SER A 346 12.51 -14.89 11.97
C SER A 346 11.82 -15.27 10.66
N GLU A 347 11.42 -14.26 9.90
CA GLU A 347 10.80 -14.31 8.58
C GLU A 347 11.69 -15.05 7.57
N ILE A 348 13.01 -14.79 7.60
CA ILE A 348 13.98 -15.51 6.78
C ILE A 348 14.29 -16.87 7.39
N GLY A 349 14.61 -16.91 8.69
CA GLY A 349 14.83 -18.15 9.43
C GLY A 349 15.93 -19.06 8.85
N GLY A 350 16.94 -18.48 8.21
CA GLY A 350 18.09 -19.20 7.62
C GLY A 350 17.77 -20.07 6.39
N ARG A 351 16.66 -19.79 5.68
CA ARG A 351 16.22 -20.57 4.50
C ARG A 351 16.95 -20.22 3.20
N VAL A 352 17.62 -19.08 3.16
CA VAL A 352 18.34 -18.52 2.00
C VAL A 352 19.72 -18.03 2.38
#